data_AF-A0A0Q4JY07-F1
#
_entry.id   AF-A0A0Q4JY07-F1
#
_cell.length_a   1.000
_cell.length_b   1.000
_cell.length_c   1.000
_cell.angle_alpha   90.00
_cell.angle_beta   90.00
_cell.angle_gamma   90.00
#
_symmetry.space_group_name_H-M   'P 1'
#
loop_
_entity.id
_entity.type
_entity.pdbx_description
1 polymer ?
#
loop_
_entity_poly.entity_id
_entity_poly.type
_entity_poly.pdbx_seq_one_letter_code
_entity_poly.pdbx_strand_id
1 'polypeptide(L)'
;MKMPFLLSLLLPRQRTNQVKARQAIIDCGINPDEIAWRVGDDGSFAFGRKHPDADGLTDDQTQRILDWARRERIKLGFIGWETGPS
;
A
#
# COMPACT_ATOMS: atom_id res chain seq x y z
N MET A 1 19.88 25.65 -2.89
CA MET A 1 18.50 25.54 -3.45
C MET A 1 18.04 24.09 -3.39
N LYS A 2 17.13 23.75 -2.49
CA LYS A 2 16.49 22.42 -2.39
C LYS A 2 15.16 22.46 -3.16
N MET A 3 15.22 22.28 -4.48
CA MET A 3 14.06 22.20 -5.38
C MET A 3 13.75 20.79 -5.97
N PRO A 4 13.93 19.63 -5.29
CA PRO A 4 13.42 18.36 -5.83
C PRO A 4 11.99 18.02 -5.35
N PHE A 5 11.51 18.61 -4.25
CA PHE A 5 10.27 18.16 -3.59
C PHE A 5 8.98 18.73 -4.19
N LEU A 6 9.01 19.93 -4.79
CA LEU A 6 7.83 20.55 -5.40
C LEU A 6 7.49 19.93 -6.77
N LEU A 7 8.50 19.47 -7.51
CA LEU A 7 8.30 18.82 -8.82
C LEU A 7 7.67 17.41 -8.68
N SER A 8 7.94 16.68 -7.60
CA SER A 8 7.35 15.35 -7.40
C SER A 8 5.84 15.39 -7.13
N LEU A 9 5.30 16.51 -6.64
CA LEU A 9 3.87 16.75 -6.45
C LEU A 9 3.12 17.00 -7.78
N LEU A 10 3.83 17.44 -8.82
CA LEU A 10 3.27 17.69 -10.15
C LEU A 10 3.23 16.43 -11.02
N LEU A 11 3.89 15.36 -10.59
CA LEU A 11 3.92 14.12 -11.34
C LEU A 11 2.60 13.35 -11.18
N PRO A 12 1.99 12.91 -12.28
CA PRO A 12 0.72 12.20 -12.21
C PRO A 12 0.87 10.92 -11.41
N ARG A 13 -0.14 10.63 -10.57
CA ARG A 13 -0.26 9.35 -9.89
C ARG A 13 -0.31 8.23 -10.93
N GLN A 14 0.40 7.13 -10.65
CA GLN A 14 0.38 5.97 -11.52
C GLN A 14 -0.73 5.00 -11.11
N ARG A 15 -1.27 4.32 -12.11
CA ARG A 15 -2.19 3.21 -11.92
C ARG A 15 -1.40 1.93 -11.67
N THR A 16 -1.77 1.18 -10.63
CA THR A 16 -1.28 -0.19 -10.43
C THR A 16 -2.26 -1.21 -11.00
N ASN A 17 -1.87 -2.49 -10.97
CA ASN A 17 -2.71 -3.63 -11.32
C ASN A 17 -2.49 -4.77 -10.32
N GLN A 18 -3.36 -5.79 -10.39
CA GLN A 18 -3.34 -6.95 -9.50
C GLN A 18 -1.97 -7.66 -9.48
N VAL A 19 -1.34 -7.83 -10.64
CA VAL A 19 -0.04 -8.51 -10.77
C VAL A 19 1.06 -7.74 -10.05
N LYS A 20 1.17 -6.43 -10.29
CA LYS A 20 2.18 -5.56 -9.67
C LYS A 20 1.96 -5.44 -8.16
N ALA A 21 0.72 -5.25 -7.73
CA ALA A 21 0.38 -5.18 -6.32
C ALA A 21 0.73 -6.48 -5.58
N ARG A 22 0.36 -7.64 -6.15
CA ARG A 22 0.69 -8.96 -5.59
C ARG A 22 2.20 -9.15 -5.47
N GLN A 23 2.96 -8.80 -6.50
CA GLN A 23 4.43 -8.90 -6.46
C GLN A 23 5.02 -7.99 -5.37
N ALA A 24 4.55 -6.75 -5.26
CA ALA A 24 5.03 -5.82 -4.24
C ALA A 24 4.77 -6.31 -2.82
N ILE A 25 3.60 -6.92 -2.56
CA ILE A 25 3.27 -7.54 -1.26
C ILE A 25 4.29 -8.65 -0.95
N ILE A 26 4.59 -9.52 -1.91
CA ILE A 26 5.58 -10.59 -1.76
C ILE A 26 6.98 -10.02 -1.51
N ASP A 27 7.38 -9.00 -2.28
CA ASP A 27 8.69 -8.35 -2.13
C ASP A 27 8.84 -7.70 -0.74
N CYS A 28 7.74 -7.26 -0.13
CA CYS A 28 7.69 -6.74 1.23
C CYS A 28 7.76 -7.82 2.32
N GLY A 29 7.80 -9.11 1.95
CA GLY A 29 7.86 -10.23 2.89
C GLY A 29 6.50 -10.54 3.51
N ILE A 30 5.42 -10.30 2.78
CA ILE A 30 4.03 -10.52 3.22
C ILE A 30 3.43 -11.61 2.35
N ASN A 31 2.72 -12.56 2.95
CA ASN A 31 1.90 -13.51 2.20
C ASN A 31 0.61 -12.79 1.74
N PRO A 32 0.36 -12.66 0.41
CA PRO A 32 -0.85 -11.98 -0.09
C PRO A 32 -2.15 -12.62 0.36
N ASP A 33 -2.12 -13.90 0.75
CA ASP A 33 -3.30 -14.63 1.21
C ASP A 33 -3.58 -14.44 2.71
N GLU A 34 -2.68 -13.81 3.46
CA GLU A 34 -2.81 -13.54 4.90
C GLU A 34 -3.33 -12.13 5.22
N ILE A 35 -3.41 -11.25 4.22
CA ILE A 35 -3.92 -9.88 4.36
C ILE A 35 -5.13 -9.61 3.46
N ALA A 36 -5.92 -8.61 3.81
CA ALA A 36 -6.88 -8.04 2.88
C ALA A 36 -6.14 -7.05 1.98
N TRP A 37 -6.35 -7.15 0.67
CA TRP A 37 -5.86 -6.16 -0.27
C TRP A 37 -6.71 -6.14 -1.53
N ARG A 38 -6.67 -5.02 -2.25
CA ARG A 38 -7.35 -4.87 -3.54
C ARG A 38 -6.71 -3.78 -4.39
N VAL A 39 -6.94 -3.88 -5.69
CA VAL A 39 -6.68 -2.80 -6.65
C VAL A 39 -8.03 -2.27 -7.13
N GLY A 40 -8.26 -0.97 -6.97
CA GLY A 40 -9.47 -0.30 -7.47
C GLY A 40 -9.42 -0.09 -8.98
N ASP A 41 -10.58 0.17 -9.60
CA ASP A 41 -10.69 0.42 -11.05
C ASP A 41 -9.90 1.66 -11.50
N ASP A 42 -9.68 2.61 -10.59
CA ASP A 42 -8.83 3.79 -10.81
C ASP A 42 -7.32 3.48 -10.75
N GLY A 43 -6.94 2.23 -10.48
CA GLY A 43 -5.57 1.78 -10.28
C GLY A 43 -5.00 2.14 -8.91
N SER A 44 -5.84 2.50 -7.93
CA SER A 44 -5.44 2.65 -6.52
C SER A 44 -5.19 1.29 -5.86
N PHE A 45 -4.33 1.27 -4.85
CA PHE A 45 -4.06 0.09 -4.03
C PHE A 45 -4.57 0.32 -2.62
N ALA A 46 -5.26 -0.68 -2.07
CA ALA A 46 -5.63 -0.68 -0.66
C ALA A 46 -5.25 -2.00 0.01
N PHE A 47 -4.81 -1.94 1.26
CA PHE A 47 -4.44 -3.11 2.06
C PHE A 47 -4.83 -2.94 3.52
N GLY A 48 -4.87 -4.04 4.27
CA GLY A 48 -5.12 -4.06 5.70
C GLY A 48 -5.24 -5.50 6.22
N ARG A 49 -5.70 -5.64 7.46
CA ARG A 49 -5.92 -6.95 8.09
C ARG A 49 -6.97 -7.76 7.35
N LYS A 50 -6.75 -9.08 7.24
CA LYS A 50 -7.68 -10.01 6.58
C LYS A 50 -9.01 -10.17 7.33
N HIS A 51 -8.94 -10.17 8.66
CA HIS A 51 -10.10 -10.16 9.57
C HIS A 51 -9.74 -9.36 10.84
N PRO A 52 -10.72 -8.96 11.67
CA PRO A 52 -10.49 -8.11 12.85
C PRO A 52 -9.48 -8.71 13.83
N ASP A 53 -9.55 -10.02 14.03
CA ASP A 53 -8.70 -10.78 14.95
C ASP A 53 -7.38 -11.27 14.31
N ALA A 54 -7.10 -10.88 13.07
CA ALA A 54 -5.86 -11.25 12.41
C ALA A 54 -4.74 -10.39 12.99
N ASP A 55 -3.55 -10.98 13.09
CA ASP A 55 -2.35 -10.21 13.34
C ASP A 55 -2.22 -9.12 12.27
N GLY A 56 -1.85 -7.92 12.74
CA GLY A 56 -1.50 -6.83 11.86
C GLY A 56 -0.23 -7.13 11.08
N LEU A 57 0.00 -6.36 10.03
CA LEU A 57 1.34 -6.27 9.45
C LEU A 57 2.28 -5.67 10.50
N THR A 58 3.54 -6.11 10.51
CA THR A 58 4.56 -5.44 11.31
C THR A 58 4.78 -4.01 10.80
N ASP A 59 5.34 -3.14 11.65
CA ASP A 59 5.68 -1.77 11.25
C ASP A 59 6.61 -1.76 10.03
N ASP A 60 7.58 -2.67 9.99
CA ASP A 60 8.50 -2.83 8.85
C ASP A 60 7.77 -3.24 7.56
N GLN A 61 6.85 -4.21 7.63
CA GLN A 61 6.05 -4.64 6.48
C GLN A 61 5.17 -3.49 5.95
N THR A 62 4.53 -2.76 6.87
CA THR A 62 3.71 -1.59 6.55
C THR A 62 4.55 -0.51 5.89
N GLN A 63 5.72 -0.19 6.45
CA GLN A 63 6.63 0.82 5.90
C GLN A 63 7.13 0.45 4.50
N ARG A 64 7.42 -0.83 4.23
CA ARG A 64 7.84 -1.28 2.89
C ARG A 64 6.74 -1.13 1.84
N ILE A 65 5.47 -1.40 2.19
CA ILE A 65 4.33 -1.12 1.31
C ILE A 65 4.20 0.38 1.05
N LEU A 66 4.31 1.21 2.09
CA LEU A 66 4.24 2.68 1.98
C LEU A 66 5.33 3.22 1.06
N ASP A 67 6.55 2.74 1.20
CA ASP A 67 7.70 3.15 0.38
C ASP A 67 7.55 2.73 -1.08
N TRP A 68 7.04 1.52 -1.33
CA TRP A 68 6.70 1.07 -2.67
C TRP A 68 5.63 1.96 -3.32
N ALA A 69 4.50 2.18 -2.65
CA ALA A 69 3.41 3.01 -3.19
C ALA A 69 3.87 4.45 -3.44
N ARG A 70 4.72 4.99 -2.56
CA ARG A 70 5.33 6.32 -2.73
C ARG A 70 6.26 6.37 -3.93
N ARG A 71 7.15 5.39 -4.09
CA ARG A 71 8.10 5.31 -5.22
C ARG A 71 7.38 5.20 -6.56
N GLU A 72 6.35 4.36 -6.62
CA GLU A 72 5.55 4.17 -7.83
C GLU A 72 4.50 5.28 -8.03
N ARG A 73 4.32 6.17 -7.04
CA ARG A 73 3.29 7.23 -7.02
C ARG A 73 1.86 6.67 -7.16
N ILE A 74 1.60 5.53 -6.53
CA ILE A 74 0.29 4.88 -6.50
C ILE A 74 -0.58 5.53 -5.41
N LYS A 75 -1.87 5.72 -5.70
CA LYS A 75 -2.84 6.14 -4.68
C LYS A 75 -3.06 4.98 -3.69
N LEU A 76 -2.75 5.22 -2.42
CA LEU A 76 -2.89 4.25 -1.36
C LEU A 76 -4.17 4.47 -0.54
N GLY A 77 -4.79 3.39 -0.07
CA GLY A 77 -5.82 3.40 0.96
C GLY A 77 -5.61 2.28 1.97
N PHE A 78 -6.27 2.38 3.12
CA PHE A 78 -6.28 1.33 4.14
C PHE A 78 -7.65 0.65 4.15
N ILE A 79 -7.68 -0.68 4.25
CA ILE A 79 -8.91 -1.44 4.45
C ILE A 79 -9.21 -1.38 5.95
N GLY A 80 -10.32 -0.72 6.30
CA GLY A 80 -10.61 -0.05 7.58
C GLY A 80 -10.67 -0.86 8.87
N TRP A 81 -10.02 -2.02 8.97
CA TRP A 81 -9.89 -2.74 10.23
C TRP A 81 -8.75 -2.23 11.10
N GLU A 82 -7.94 -1.25 10.67
CA GLU A 82 -6.80 -0.75 11.47
C GLU A 82 -7.18 0.07 12.70
N THR A 83 -8.46 0.45 12.86
CA THR A 83 -8.97 1.04 14.10
C THR A 83 -9.82 0.02 14.85
N GLY A 84 -9.18 -0.82 15.69
CA GLY A 84 -9.92 -1.42 16.81
C GLY A 84 -10.39 -0.30 17.75
N PRO A 85 -11.51 -0.46 18.49
CA PRO A 85 -11.86 0.50 19.53
C PRO A 85 -10.69 0.58 20.52
N SER A 86 -10.25 1.81 20.76
CA SER A 86 -9.27 2.15 21.81
C SER A 86 -9.75 1.75 23.19
#